data_AF-A0AB34H335-F1
#
_entry.id   AF-A0AB34H335-F1
#
_cell.length_a   1.000
_cell.length_b   1.000
_cell.length_c   1.000
_cell.angle_alpha   90.00
_cell.angle_beta   90.00
_cell.angle_gamma   90.00
#
_symmetry.space_group_name_H-M   'P 1'
#
loop_
_entity.id
_entity.type
_entity.pdbx_description
1 polymer ?
#
loop_
_entity_poly.entity_id
_entity_poly.type
_entity_poly.pdbx_seq_one_letter_code
_entity_poly.pdbx_strand_id
1 'polypeptide(L)'
;MSTVIPRCRPAESQRADNGCCASSNRANVNSGAFSGAFVSPVTAPQLPGGCVLVAVVGSQARILYSDQKGRVALAMAFNQAIARGKIKAPVVLSRDHHDVSGTDSPFRETSNICDGSAFCADMAVQNFVGGAFRGATWVALHNGGGVGW
;
A
#
# COMPACT_ATOMS: atom_id res chain seq x y z
N MET A 1 -3.03 0.33 3.13
CA MET A 1 -2.79 -0.44 1.88
C MET A 1 -1.78 0.31 1.03
N SER A 2 -0.78 -0.34 0.42
CA SER A 2 0.14 0.34 -0.51
C SER A 2 0.31 -0.48 -1.79
N THR A 3 -0.03 0.12 -2.92
CA THR A 3 0.16 -0.44 -4.26
C THR A 3 1.46 0.09 -4.84
N VAL A 4 2.35 -0.81 -5.21
CA VAL A 4 3.66 -0.52 -5.82
C VAL A 4 3.57 -0.85 -7.30
N ILE A 5 3.81 0.11 -8.20
CA ILE A 5 3.77 -0.10 -9.65
C ILE A 5 5.13 0.22 -10.28
N PRO A 6 6.03 -0.76 -10.49
CA PRO A 6 7.17 -0.62 -11.40
C PRO A 6 6.74 -0.56 -12.87
N ARG A 7 7.41 0.27 -13.68
CA ARG A 7 7.26 0.22 -15.15
C ARG A 7 7.90 -1.06 -15.72
N CYS A 8 7.07 -2.07 -15.92
CA CYS A 8 7.05 -3.03 -17.04
C CYS A 8 8.25 -3.93 -17.36
N ARG A 9 8.94 -4.53 -16.37
CA ARG A 9 9.58 -5.85 -16.57
C ARG A 9 9.28 -6.80 -15.41
N PRO A 10 8.86 -8.05 -15.66
CA PRO A 10 8.58 -9.03 -14.59
C PRO A 10 9.77 -9.22 -13.62
N ALA A 11 11.00 -9.18 -14.13
CA ALA A 11 12.22 -9.29 -13.32
C ALA A 11 12.43 -8.11 -12.35
N GLU A 12 11.90 -6.92 -12.65
CA GLU A 12 11.98 -5.75 -11.75
C GLU A 12 10.91 -5.83 -10.66
N SER A 13 9.73 -6.34 -11.01
CA SER A 13 8.68 -6.65 -10.04
C SER A 13 9.16 -7.65 -8.99
N GLN A 14 9.82 -8.73 -9.41
CA GLN A 14 10.41 -9.71 -8.48
C GLN A 14 11.52 -9.11 -7.59
N ARG A 15 12.31 -8.15 -8.09
CA ARG A 15 13.30 -7.44 -7.27
C ARG A 15 12.65 -6.54 -6.23
N ALA A 16 11.55 -5.87 -6.60
CA ALA A 16 10.73 -5.09 -5.69
C ALA A 16 10.10 -6.01 -4.62
N ASP A 17 9.57 -7.16 -5.01
CA ASP A 17 9.00 -8.19 -4.12
C ASP A 17 10.04 -8.67 -3.09
N ASN A 18 11.24 -9.02 -3.54
CA ASN A 18 12.33 -9.43 -2.67
C ASN A 18 12.76 -8.30 -1.70
N GLY A 19 12.81 -7.06 -2.19
CA GLY A 19 13.06 -5.89 -1.35
C GLY A 19 11.96 -5.69 -0.30
N CYS A 20 10.71 -5.96 -0.69
CA CYS A 20 9.54 -5.90 0.18
C CYS A 20 9.61 -6.94 1.30
N CYS A 21 9.88 -8.20 0.97
CA CYS A 21 10.05 -9.28 1.95
C CYS A 21 11.25 -9.05 2.88
N ALA A 22 12.36 -8.51 2.37
CA ALA A 22 13.53 -8.23 3.17
C ALA A 22 13.31 -7.05 4.14
N SER A 23 12.60 -6.01 3.69
CA SER A 23 12.29 -4.83 4.51
C SER A 23 11.17 -5.09 5.50
N SER A 24 10.15 -5.87 5.14
CA SER A 24 9.10 -6.31 6.06
C SER A 24 9.69 -7.17 7.17
N ASN A 25 10.54 -8.16 6.86
CA ASN A 25 11.23 -8.95 7.88
C ASN A 25 12.08 -8.07 8.80
N ARG A 26 12.85 -7.11 8.26
CA ARG A 26 13.69 -6.21 9.06
C ARG A 26 12.88 -5.22 9.91
N ALA A 27 11.74 -4.73 9.43
CA ALA A 27 10.83 -3.90 10.21
C ALA A 27 10.15 -4.69 11.33
N ASN A 28 9.83 -5.96 11.08
CA ASN A 28 9.16 -6.85 12.02
C ASN A 28 10.07 -7.22 13.22
N VAL A 29 11.38 -7.41 13.00
CA VAL A 29 12.33 -7.74 14.09
C VAL A 29 12.47 -6.60 15.12
N ASN A 30 12.27 -5.34 14.71
CA ASN A 30 12.54 -4.18 15.56
C ASN A 30 11.29 -3.49 16.15
N SER A 31 10.07 -3.94 15.83
CA SER A 31 8.86 -3.17 16.15
C SER A 31 7.74 -3.94 16.85
N GLY A 32 7.85 -5.27 16.98
CA GLY A 32 6.73 -6.08 17.47
C GLY A 32 5.48 -6.01 16.57
N ALA A 33 5.60 -5.45 15.35
CA ALA A 33 4.49 -5.19 14.45
C ALA A 33 4.27 -6.39 13.50
N PHE A 34 3.58 -7.42 14.00
CA PHE A 34 3.05 -8.47 13.13
C PHE A 34 1.61 -8.15 12.73
N SER A 35 1.40 -7.85 11.45
CA SER A 35 0.34 -8.48 10.64
C SER A 35 0.57 -8.10 9.18
N GLY A 36 1.63 -8.63 8.59
CA GLY A 36 1.73 -8.73 7.15
C GLY A 36 0.85 -9.88 6.70
N ALA A 37 -0.46 -9.67 6.55
CA ALA A 37 -1.28 -10.54 5.74
C ALA A 37 -0.84 -10.34 4.28
N PHE A 38 0.22 -11.05 3.89
CA PHE A 38 0.39 -11.43 2.50
C PHE A 38 -0.88 -12.21 2.15
N VAL A 39 -1.63 -11.78 1.14
CA VAL A 39 -2.85 -12.47 0.71
C VAL A 39 -2.46 -13.93 0.51
N SER A 40 -2.88 -14.80 1.43
CA SER A 40 -2.65 -16.23 1.31
C SER A 40 -3.50 -16.73 0.15
N PRO A 41 -2.92 -17.27 -0.93
CA PRO A 41 -3.74 -17.82 -1.98
C PRO A 41 -3.92 -19.30 -1.72
N VAL A 42 -5.17 -19.71 -1.69
CA VAL A 42 -5.59 -21.11 -1.65
C VAL A 42 -5.23 -21.86 -2.96
N THR A 43 -4.60 -21.24 -3.97
CA THR A 43 -4.43 -21.90 -5.29
C THR A 43 -3.23 -21.49 -6.15
N ALA A 44 -2.25 -20.71 -5.67
CA ALA A 44 -1.13 -20.29 -6.53
C ALA A 44 0.21 -20.94 -6.14
N PRO A 45 1.04 -21.39 -7.13
CA PRO A 45 2.29 -22.07 -6.86
C PRO A 45 3.28 -21.16 -6.12
N GLN A 46 3.80 -21.66 -4.98
CA GLN A 46 4.76 -20.99 -4.13
C GLN A 46 6.18 -21.11 -4.72
N LEU A 47 6.89 -19.99 -4.85
CA LEU A 47 8.34 -20.01 -5.11
C LEU A 47 9.12 -20.29 -3.81
N PRO A 48 10.38 -20.79 -3.89
CA PRO A 48 11.22 -20.94 -2.71
C PRO A 48 11.36 -19.60 -1.98
N GLY A 49 10.84 -19.53 -0.74
CA GLY A 49 10.71 -18.30 0.04
C GLY A 49 9.27 -17.90 0.40
N GLY A 50 8.25 -18.69 0.02
CA GLY A 50 6.86 -18.49 0.44
C GLY A 50 6.14 -17.33 -0.26
N CYS A 51 6.79 -16.70 -1.25
CA CYS A 51 6.16 -15.68 -2.08
C CYS A 51 5.25 -16.36 -3.11
N VAL A 52 3.99 -15.99 -3.11
CA VAL A 52 3.04 -16.53 -4.07
C VAL A 52 2.84 -15.60 -5.25
N LEU A 53 2.94 -16.15 -6.46
CA LEU A 53 2.63 -15.44 -7.69
C LEU A 53 1.11 -15.28 -7.85
N VAL A 54 0.61 -14.08 -7.54
CA VAL A 54 -0.68 -13.63 -8.04
C VAL A 54 -0.50 -13.24 -9.50
N ALA A 55 -1.39 -13.73 -10.38
CA ALA A 55 -1.39 -13.36 -11.79
C ALA A 55 -1.56 -11.84 -11.93
N VAL A 56 -0.67 -11.21 -12.69
CA VAL A 56 -0.67 -9.76 -12.90
C VAL A 56 -1.46 -9.45 -14.16
N VAL A 57 -2.45 -8.55 -14.05
CA VAL A 57 -3.19 -8.01 -15.19
C VAL A 57 -2.75 -6.57 -15.41
N GLY A 58 -2.29 -6.24 -16.63
CA GLY A 58 -1.85 -4.90 -16.99
C GLY A 58 -0.48 -4.53 -16.41
N SER A 59 -0.42 -3.41 -15.68
CA SER A 59 0.82 -2.91 -15.08
C SER A 59 1.39 -3.90 -14.07
N GLN A 60 2.71 -4.00 -14.00
CA GLN A 60 3.38 -4.79 -12.96
C GLN A 60 3.16 -4.14 -11.60
N ALA A 61 2.13 -4.57 -10.88
CA ALA A 61 1.71 -4.00 -9.61
C ALA A 61 1.70 -5.03 -8.48
N ARG A 62 1.86 -4.55 -7.25
CA ARG A 62 1.86 -5.35 -6.02
C ARG A 62 1.13 -4.62 -4.91
N ILE A 63 0.53 -5.37 -4.01
CA ILE A 63 -0.24 -4.83 -2.89
C ILE A 63 0.12 -5.52 -1.59
N LEU A 64 0.16 -4.75 -0.51
CA LEU A 64 0.29 -5.26 0.85
C LEU A 64 -0.28 -4.28 1.88
N TYR A 65 -0.48 -4.80 3.09
CA TYR A 65 -0.77 -4.01 4.28
C TYR A 65 0.50 -3.74 5.06
N SER A 66 0.66 -2.49 5.48
CA SER A 66 1.76 -2.02 6.30
C SER A 66 1.32 -0.78 7.08
N ASP A 67 1.84 -0.66 8.30
CA ASP A 67 1.63 0.48 9.18
C ASP A 67 2.47 1.70 8.73
N GLN A 68 2.38 2.80 9.47
CA GLN A 68 3.11 4.03 9.13
C GLN A 68 4.63 3.79 8.98
N LYS A 69 5.25 3.12 9.96
CA LYS A 69 6.70 2.88 9.97
C LYS A 69 7.12 1.98 8.81
N GLY A 70 6.37 0.91 8.56
CA GLY A 70 6.67 0.01 7.46
C GLY A 70 6.50 0.67 6.08
N ARG A 71 5.47 1.51 5.89
CA ARG A 71 5.29 2.27 4.62
C ARG A 71 6.46 3.22 4.35
N VAL A 72 6.94 3.95 5.36
CA VAL A 72 8.11 4.84 5.23
C VAL A 72 9.37 4.02 4.90
N ALA A 73 9.61 2.92 5.62
CA ALA A 73 10.76 2.06 5.39
C ALA A 73 10.76 1.46 3.97
N LEU A 74 9.60 1.01 3.48
CA LEU A 74 9.40 0.50 2.12
C LEU A 74 9.67 1.58 1.06
N ALA A 75 9.10 2.77 1.23
CA ALA A 75 9.31 3.88 0.31
C ALA A 75 10.80 4.27 0.20
N MET A 76 11.50 4.34 1.35
CA MET A 76 12.93 4.60 1.38
C MET A 76 13.73 3.49 0.70
N ALA A 77 13.38 2.22 0.94
CA ALA A 77 14.06 1.08 0.34
C ALA A 77 13.91 1.06 -1.19
N PHE A 78 12.72 1.36 -1.72
CA PHE A 78 12.52 1.49 -3.16
C PHE A 78 13.32 2.64 -3.76
N ASN A 79 13.29 3.83 -3.14
CA ASN A 79 14.06 4.97 -3.60
C ASN A 79 15.57 4.68 -3.62
N GLN A 80 16.11 4.01 -2.59
CA GLN A 80 17.51 3.58 -2.58
C GLN A 80 17.82 2.54 -3.65
N ALA A 81 16.91 1.59 -3.91
CA ALA A 81 17.09 0.58 -4.94
C ALA A 81 17.09 1.18 -6.35
N ILE A 82 16.26 2.20 -6.60
CA ILE A 82 16.26 2.99 -7.84
C ILE A 82 17.56 3.77 -7.96
N ALA A 83 17.96 4.51 -6.92
CA ALA A 83 19.19 5.31 -6.91
C ALA A 83 20.46 4.46 -7.15
N ARG A 84 20.46 3.20 -6.68
CA ARG A 84 21.55 2.23 -6.90
C ARG A 84 21.44 1.47 -8.22
N GLY A 85 20.44 1.76 -9.06
CA GLY A 85 20.21 1.08 -10.34
C GLY A 85 19.76 -0.38 -10.23
N LYS A 86 19.39 -0.86 -9.03
CA LYS A 86 18.85 -2.23 -8.84
C LYS A 86 17.47 -2.36 -9.46
N ILE A 87 16.66 -1.29 -9.39
CA ILE A 87 15.41 -1.09 -10.12
C ILE A 87 15.70 -0.02 -11.19
N LYS A 88 15.38 -0.30 -12.46
CA LYS A 88 15.80 0.55 -13.58
C LYS A 88 14.82 1.67 -13.91
N ALA A 89 13.59 1.59 -13.40
CA ALA A 89 12.55 2.57 -13.64
C ALA A 89 11.98 3.11 -12.32
N PRO A 90 11.37 4.31 -12.34
CA PRO A 90 10.64 4.82 -11.18
C PRO A 90 9.52 3.87 -10.76
N VAL A 91 9.23 3.89 -9.46
CA VAL A 91 8.16 3.10 -8.84
C VAL A 91 7.10 4.06 -8.32
N VAL A 92 5.86 3.85 -8.73
CA VAL A 92 4.71 4.59 -8.21
C VAL A 92 4.26 3.94 -6.91
N LEU A 93 4.14 4.74 -5.86
CA LEU A 93 3.48 4.34 -4.61
C LEU A 93 2.07 4.95 -4.60
N SER A 94 1.07 4.09 -4.47
CA SER A 94 -0.34 4.47 -4.37
C SER A 94 -1.04 3.61 -3.31
N ARG A 95 -2.36 3.77 -3.16
CA ARG A 95 -3.21 2.98 -2.28
C ARG A 95 -4.66 3.03 -2.75
N ASP A 96 -5.47 2.12 -2.22
CA ASP A 96 -6.92 2.28 -2.25
C ASP A 96 -7.37 3.37 -1.27
N HIS A 97 -8.60 3.85 -1.43
CA HIS A 97 -9.29 4.71 -0.48
C HIS A 97 -9.73 3.94 0.76
N HIS A 98 -9.84 2.60 0.66
CA HIS A 98 -9.97 1.70 1.80
C HIS A 98 -8.67 1.66 2.62
N ASP A 99 -8.50 2.66 3.48
CA ASP A 99 -7.33 2.87 4.32
C ASP A 99 -7.72 3.62 5.60
N VAL A 100 -6.81 3.63 6.58
CA VAL A 100 -7.06 4.16 7.94
C VAL A 100 -7.55 5.62 8.01
N SER A 101 -7.24 6.46 7.02
CA SER A 101 -7.56 7.89 7.02
C SER A 101 -8.19 8.38 5.72
N GLY A 102 -8.41 7.47 4.76
CA GLY A 102 -8.73 7.83 3.38
C GLY A 102 -10.21 8.00 3.08
N THR A 103 -11.09 7.50 3.96
CA THR A 103 -12.52 7.37 3.72
C THR A 103 -13.31 7.52 5.02
N ASP A 104 -14.27 8.44 5.01
CA ASP A 104 -15.37 8.47 5.98
C ASP A 104 -16.55 7.71 5.36
N SER A 105 -17.00 6.63 6.01
CA SER A 105 -18.07 5.76 5.50
C SER A 105 -18.74 5.01 6.65
N PRO A 106 -19.90 5.48 7.14
CA PRO A 106 -20.55 4.94 8.34
C PRO A 106 -21.00 3.48 8.18
N PHE A 107 -21.09 2.98 6.94
CA PHE A 107 -21.47 1.59 6.65
C PHE A 107 -20.26 0.70 6.33
N ARG A 108 -19.04 1.23 6.38
CA ARG A 108 -17.83 0.44 6.11
C ARG A 108 -16.62 0.94 6.91
N GLU A 109 -15.82 1.87 6.39
CA GLU A 109 -14.54 2.28 7.00
C GLU A 109 -14.67 2.91 8.39
N THR A 110 -15.70 3.71 8.64
CA THR A 110 -15.93 4.36 9.94
C THR A 110 -17.09 3.73 10.72
N SER A 111 -17.53 2.53 10.32
CA SER A 111 -18.68 1.83 10.93
C SER A 111 -18.49 1.43 12.40
N ASN A 112 -17.24 1.34 12.86
CA ASN A 112 -16.89 1.00 14.24
C ASN A 112 -16.56 2.23 15.10
N ILE A 113 -16.83 3.45 14.61
CA ILE A 113 -16.65 4.70 15.36
C ILE A 113 -17.95 5.02 16.11
N CYS A 114 -17.89 5.01 17.44
CA CYS A 114 -19.08 5.10 18.31
C CYS A 114 -19.24 6.43 19.06
N ASP A 115 -18.39 7.42 18.79
CA ASP A 115 -18.48 8.76 19.39
C ASP A 115 -19.46 9.70 18.66
N GLY A 116 -20.13 9.18 17.62
CA GLY A 116 -21.06 9.92 16.77
C GLY A 116 -20.43 10.55 15.52
N SER A 117 -19.10 10.57 15.41
CA SER A 117 -18.40 11.20 14.28
C SER A 117 -18.38 10.39 12.98
N ALA A 118 -18.91 9.16 12.98
CA ALA A 118 -18.94 8.28 11.80
C ALA A 118 -19.66 8.88 10.58
N PHE A 119 -20.56 9.86 10.80
CA PHE A 119 -21.32 10.58 9.77
C PHE A 119 -20.66 11.87 9.28
N CYS A 120 -19.54 12.27 9.89
CA CYS A 120 -18.74 13.40 9.43
C CYS A 120 -17.94 13.01 8.17
N ALA A 121 -17.41 14.01 7.46
CA ALA A 121 -16.51 13.81 6.32
C ALA A 121 -15.16 14.56 6.48
N ASP A 122 -14.91 15.05 7.71
CA ASP A 122 -13.76 15.92 7.99
C ASP A 122 -12.43 15.17 7.83
N MET A 123 -12.36 13.89 8.23
CA MET A 123 -11.13 13.11 8.17
C MET A 123 -10.66 12.92 6.72
N ALA A 124 -11.56 12.52 5.83
CA ALA A 124 -11.25 12.29 4.42
C ALA A 124 -10.79 13.60 3.73
N VAL A 125 -11.46 14.72 4.01
CA VAL A 125 -11.08 16.04 3.48
C VAL A 125 -9.73 16.51 4.03
N GLN A 126 -9.50 16.38 5.33
CA GLN A 126 -8.23 16.72 5.97
C GLN A 126 -7.07 15.88 5.40
N ASN A 127 -7.29 14.58 5.20
CA ASN A 127 -6.31 13.68 4.61
C ASN A 127 -6.01 14.04 3.14
N PHE A 128 -7.03 14.41 2.36
CA PHE A 128 -6.87 14.88 0.98
C PHE A 128 -6.01 16.15 0.91
N VAL A 129 -6.41 17.21 1.62
CA VAL A 129 -5.68 18.48 1.65
C VAL A 129 -4.27 18.27 2.23
N GLY A 130 -4.16 17.47 3.28
CA GLY A 130 -2.90 17.17 3.93
C GLY A 130 -1.89 16.48 3.02
N GLY A 131 -2.35 15.58 2.15
CA GLY A 131 -1.53 14.95 1.12
C GLY A 131 -1.08 15.91 0.02
N ALA A 132 -1.96 16.83 -0.40
CA ALA A 132 -1.68 17.81 -1.45
C ALA A 132 -0.49 18.72 -1.10
N PHE A 133 -0.39 19.15 0.15
CA PHE A 133 0.67 20.05 0.62
C PHE A 133 1.90 19.34 1.21
N ARG A 134 1.93 18.00 1.23
CA ARG A 134 3.06 17.20 1.76
C ARG A 134 3.84 16.43 0.69
N GLY A 135 3.67 16.81 -0.58
CA GLY A 135 4.48 16.29 -1.68
C GLY A 135 3.96 15.00 -2.33
N ALA A 136 2.66 14.71 -2.22
CA ALA A 136 2.05 13.68 -3.05
C ALA A 136 2.10 14.08 -4.54
N THR A 137 2.46 13.15 -5.42
CA THR A 137 2.53 13.40 -6.88
C THR A 137 1.15 13.72 -7.46
N TRP A 138 0.10 13.13 -6.91
CA TRP A 138 -1.30 13.46 -7.17
C TRP A 138 -2.15 13.11 -5.95
N VAL A 139 -3.33 13.72 -5.86
CA VAL A 139 -4.34 13.45 -4.84
C VAL A 139 -5.72 13.36 -5.49
N ALA A 140 -6.62 12.59 -4.89
CA ALA A 140 -8.00 12.45 -5.36
C ALA A 140 -8.95 12.44 -4.17
N LEU A 141 -10.08 13.15 -4.31
CA LEU A 141 -11.21 13.11 -3.40
C LEU A 141 -12.42 12.64 -4.19
N HIS A 142 -13.05 11.56 -3.74
CA HIS A 142 -14.17 10.93 -4.43
C HIS A 142 -15.40 10.90 -3.54
N ASN A 143 -16.54 10.71 -4.19
CA ASN A 143 -17.85 10.71 -3.59
C ASN A 143 -18.55 9.36 -3.82
N GLY A 144 -19.15 8.78 -2.78
CA GLY A 144 -19.84 7.48 -2.84
C GLY A 144 -18.92 6.25 -3.03
N GLY A 145 -17.62 6.40 -2.73
CA GLY A 145 -16.60 5.36 -2.90
C GLY A 145 -16.96 4.05 -2.20
N GLY A 146 -17.43 3.09 -2.98
CA GLY A 146 -17.65 1.70 -2.58
C GLY A 146 -18.89 1.38 -1.75
N VAL A 147 -19.56 2.35 -1.11
CA VAL A 147 -20.91 2.17 -0.53
C VAL A 147 -22.02 2.83 -1.37
N GLY A 148 -21.67 3.50 -2.46
CA GLY A 148 -22.62 4.16 -3.37
C GLY A 148 -22.87 5.62 -3.01
N TRP A 149 -23.44 6.34 -3.98
CA TRP A 149 -24.00 7.68 -3.81
C TRP A 149 -25.50 7.58 -3.52
#